data_AF-A0A850MDV6-F1
#
_entry.id   AF-A0A850MDV6-F1
#
_cell.length_a   1.000
_cell.length_b   1.000
_cell.length_c   1.000
_cell.angle_alpha   90.00
_cell.angle_beta   90.00
_cell.angle_gamma   90.00
#
_symmetry.space_group_name_H-M   'P 1'
#
loop_
_entity.id
_entity.type
_entity.pdbx_description
1 polymer ?
#
loop_
_entity_poly.entity_id
_entity_poly.type
_entity_poly.pdbx_seq_one_letter_code
_entity_poly.pdbx_strand_id
1 'polypeptide(L)'
;MKEKVIEYLEAKGIKIDDNFMKYLEGKVELTDQDEYMHVVETFPPHHNESWYFNFIDRPNNVHFITRLSFEMDKKRALILVLLIIDGKTFNYFTVTPVEKMPENWEFDKKLKYYCIKPMKQWRIKYEDRKFNLDVTFNARFPVFNSAPEDPIAEIEKYGLEILDVAAQQHYVQAMIATGTLVLKKKGETRNIKCFSHRDHSWGARDWVNIDAWNWVGVQFEDKWLSFVRSDVLGKNPQFGVLSTKDETIKIEKVEVNTKTKEDGKTPVSSTFTLTDENGKTMKIVSNTIFSMHLPLPSEKGITEIFEQVAVFTWEGKEGDGISEYLISTRH
;
A
#
# COMPACT_ATOMS: atom_id res chain seq x y z
N MET A 1 14.63 -25.11 -9.44
CA MET A 1 14.59 -23.67 -9.07
C MET A 1 14.63 -23.45 -7.55
N LYS A 2 13.82 -24.17 -6.74
CA LYS A 2 13.86 -24.10 -5.27
C LYS A 2 15.28 -24.20 -4.67
N GLU A 3 16.09 -25.17 -5.11
CA GLU A 3 17.49 -25.32 -4.69
C GLU A 3 18.34 -24.07 -5.01
N LYS A 4 18.20 -23.50 -6.22
CA LYS A 4 18.90 -22.26 -6.60
C LYS A 4 18.51 -21.07 -5.70
N VAL A 5 17.25 -20.99 -5.28
CA VAL A 5 16.79 -19.96 -4.34
C VAL A 5 17.47 -20.14 -2.98
N ILE A 6 17.54 -21.38 -2.50
CA ILE A 6 18.20 -21.72 -1.23
C ILE A 6 19.69 -21.35 -1.29
N GLU A 7 20.40 -21.85 -2.31
CA GLU A 7 21.82 -21.55 -2.52
C GLU A 7 22.09 -20.04 -2.63
N TYR A 8 21.20 -19.31 -3.32
CA TYR A 8 21.31 -17.86 -3.48
C TYR A 8 21.22 -17.10 -2.14
N LEU A 9 20.29 -17.48 -1.27
CA LEU A 9 20.10 -16.85 0.03
C LEU A 9 21.20 -17.27 1.03
N GLU A 10 21.58 -18.55 1.03
CA GLU A 10 22.64 -19.07 1.89
C GLU A 10 24.01 -18.46 1.56
N ALA A 11 24.30 -18.25 0.27
CA ALA A 11 25.52 -17.56 -0.17
C ALA A 11 25.62 -16.12 0.36
N LYS A 12 24.51 -15.53 0.79
CA LYS A 12 24.43 -14.20 1.42
C LYS A 12 24.34 -14.25 2.95
N GLY A 13 24.42 -15.44 3.54
CA GLY A 13 24.29 -15.66 4.98
C GLY A 13 22.87 -15.45 5.50
N ILE A 14 21.85 -15.44 4.63
CA ILE A 14 20.45 -15.35 5.03
C ILE A 14 20.00 -16.74 5.47
N LYS A 15 19.57 -16.85 6.74
CA LYS A 15 18.96 -18.08 7.25
C LYS A 15 17.55 -18.22 6.68
N ILE A 16 17.27 -19.40 6.16
CA ILE A 16 15.95 -19.76 5.66
C ILE A 16 15.16 -20.42 6.79
N ASP A 17 14.00 -19.86 7.12
CA ASP A 17 13.09 -20.42 8.12
C ASP A 17 12.01 -21.31 7.48
N ASP A 18 11.27 -22.01 8.34
CA ASP A 18 10.18 -22.90 7.92
C ASP A 18 9.05 -22.16 7.18
N ASN A 19 8.84 -20.88 7.49
CA ASN A 19 7.79 -20.08 6.85
C ASN A 19 8.17 -19.74 5.41
N PHE A 20 9.43 -19.38 5.16
CA PHE A 20 9.93 -19.17 3.81
C PHE A 20 9.94 -20.48 3.01
N MET A 21 10.28 -21.61 3.64
CA MET A 21 10.20 -22.92 2.96
C MET A 21 8.78 -23.28 2.54
N LYS A 22 7.78 -23.02 3.39
CA LYS A 22 6.36 -23.18 3.05
C LYS A 22 5.93 -22.24 1.93
N TYR A 23 6.41 -20.98 1.96
CA TYR A 23 6.17 -20.05 0.86
C TYR A 23 6.71 -20.58 -0.46
N LEU A 24 7.90 -21.19 -0.50
CA LEU A 24 8.41 -21.79 -1.74
C LEU A 24 7.62 -23.03 -2.22
N GLU A 25 6.71 -23.57 -1.42
CA GLU A 25 5.87 -24.72 -1.79
C GLU A 25 4.54 -24.32 -2.42
N GLY A 26 4.14 -23.06 -2.27
CA GLY A 26 2.91 -22.53 -2.84
C GLY A 26 2.39 -21.34 -2.04
N LYS A 27 1.20 -20.89 -2.41
CA LYS A 27 0.52 -19.79 -1.72
C LYS A 27 0.38 -20.06 -0.22
N VAL A 28 0.84 -19.11 0.57
CA VAL A 28 0.63 -19.11 2.02
C VAL A 28 -0.72 -18.46 2.31
N GLU A 29 -1.59 -19.20 2.99
CA GLU A 29 -2.88 -18.68 3.45
C GLU A 29 -2.70 -17.65 4.56
N LEU A 30 -3.50 -16.58 4.50
CA LEU A 30 -3.48 -15.55 5.53
C LEU A 30 -4.17 -16.06 6.80
N THR A 31 -3.58 -15.68 7.93
CA THR A 31 -4.11 -15.90 9.26
C THR A 31 -4.33 -14.56 9.97
N ASP A 32 -5.08 -14.59 11.06
CA ASP A 32 -5.25 -13.41 11.93
C ASP A 32 -3.90 -12.89 12.46
N GLN A 33 -2.86 -13.73 12.51
CA GLN A 33 -1.52 -13.34 12.96
C GLN A 33 -0.81 -12.41 11.97
N ASP A 34 -1.11 -12.51 10.68
CA ASP A 34 -0.51 -11.69 9.61
C ASP A 34 -1.02 -10.25 9.62
N GLU A 35 -1.96 -9.94 10.52
CA GLU A 35 -2.37 -8.56 10.80
C GLU A 35 -1.36 -7.83 11.70
N TYR A 36 -0.55 -8.59 12.44
CA TYR A 36 0.44 -8.10 13.39
C TYR A 36 1.84 -8.24 12.80
N MET A 37 2.81 -7.64 13.50
CA MET A 37 4.21 -7.64 13.05
C MET A 37 4.77 -9.06 12.90
N HIS A 38 5.37 -9.33 11.75
CA HIS A 38 6.08 -10.58 11.49
C HIS A 38 7.48 -10.54 12.12
N VAL A 39 7.73 -11.44 13.08
CA VAL A 39 9.04 -11.57 13.74
C VAL A 39 9.83 -12.68 13.06
N VAL A 40 10.98 -12.34 12.48
CA VAL A 40 11.96 -13.33 11.99
C VAL A 40 13.27 -13.24 12.78
N GLU A 41 14.03 -14.34 12.83
CA GLU A 41 15.29 -14.40 13.62
C GLU A 41 16.37 -13.45 13.10
N THR A 42 16.45 -13.28 11.78
CA THR A 42 17.39 -12.38 11.13
C THR A 42 16.69 -11.74 9.95
N PHE A 43 16.48 -10.42 10.04
CA PHE A 43 15.85 -9.67 8.96
C PHE A 43 16.84 -9.51 7.81
N PRO A 44 16.48 -9.88 6.57
CA PRO A 44 17.31 -9.59 5.42
C PRO A 44 17.45 -8.06 5.25
N PRO A 45 18.53 -7.58 4.61
CA PRO A 45 18.68 -6.17 4.27
C PRO A 45 17.42 -5.64 3.57
N HIS A 46 17.02 -4.41 3.88
CA HIS A 46 15.85 -3.77 3.27
C HIS A 46 14.50 -4.43 3.59
N HIS A 47 14.43 -5.32 4.60
CA HIS A 47 13.14 -5.83 5.04
C HIS A 47 12.27 -4.70 5.59
N ASN A 48 11.08 -4.57 5.03
CA ASN A 48 10.12 -3.56 5.38
C ASN A 48 8.73 -4.18 5.56
N GLU A 49 8.08 -3.88 6.68
CA GLU A 49 6.67 -4.20 6.89
C GLU A 49 5.87 -2.91 7.03
N SER A 50 4.74 -2.82 6.34
CA SER A 50 3.99 -1.59 6.20
C SER A 50 2.50 -1.79 6.34
N TRP A 51 1.88 -1.01 7.22
CA TRP A 51 0.43 -0.88 7.32
C TRP A 51 0.01 0.45 6.70
N TYR A 52 -0.84 0.39 5.70
CA TYR A 52 -1.35 1.54 4.98
C TYR A 52 -2.88 1.60 5.10
N PHE A 53 -3.41 2.79 5.36
CA PHE A 53 -4.84 3.07 5.37
C PHE A 53 -5.12 4.39 4.70
N ASN A 54 -6.24 4.48 3.97
CA ASN A 54 -6.73 5.74 3.46
C ASN A 54 -8.25 5.86 3.55
N PHE A 55 -8.76 7.07 3.44
CA PHE A 55 -10.15 7.32 3.06
C PHE A 55 -10.26 8.64 2.31
N ILE A 56 -11.29 8.74 1.46
CA ILE A 56 -11.56 9.92 0.64
C ILE A 56 -13.02 10.31 0.86
N ASP A 57 -13.24 11.29 1.72
CA ASP A 57 -14.58 11.84 2.03
C ASP A 57 -14.80 13.15 1.26
N ARG A 58 -15.26 13.03 0.01
CA ARG A 58 -15.57 14.19 -0.85
C ARG A 58 -16.68 15.08 -0.28
N PRO A 59 -17.81 14.56 0.24
CA PRO A 59 -18.85 15.41 0.83
C PRO A 59 -18.35 16.33 1.95
N ASN A 60 -17.42 15.85 2.77
CA ASN A 60 -16.81 16.65 3.82
C ASN A 60 -15.52 17.39 3.38
N ASN A 61 -15.03 17.17 2.16
CA ASN A 61 -13.73 17.64 1.66
C ASN A 61 -12.57 17.30 2.63
N VAL A 62 -12.55 16.03 3.06
CA VAL A 62 -11.53 15.47 3.95
C VAL A 62 -10.95 14.21 3.31
N HIS A 63 -9.64 14.16 3.15
CA HIS A 63 -8.92 12.97 2.72
C HIS A 63 -7.84 12.63 3.72
N PHE A 64 -7.67 11.35 3.98
CA PHE A 64 -6.73 10.85 4.97
C PHE A 64 -5.94 9.72 4.38
N ILE A 65 -4.65 9.75 4.58
CA ILE A 65 -3.72 8.72 4.17
C ILE A 65 -2.76 8.53 5.34
N THR A 66 -2.50 7.30 5.71
CA THR A 66 -1.47 6.99 6.68
C THR A 66 -0.72 5.74 6.29
N ARG A 67 0.59 5.79 6.51
CA ARG A 67 1.48 4.65 6.35
C ARG A 67 2.36 4.56 7.58
N LEU A 68 2.27 3.43 8.26
CA LEU A 68 3.28 2.97 9.19
C LEU A 68 4.21 2.03 8.43
N SER A 69 5.50 2.26 8.49
CA SER A 69 6.53 1.45 7.85
C SER A 69 7.59 1.09 8.87
N PHE A 70 7.80 -0.19 9.13
CA PHE A 70 8.83 -0.69 10.01
C PHE A 70 10.01 -1.22 9.18
N GLU A 71 11.14 -0.51 9.24
CA GLU A 71 12.42 -0.97 8.69
C GLU A 71 13.14 -1.76 9.79
N MET A 72 13.00 -3.09 9.74
CA MET A 72 13.38 -4.00 10.82
C MET A 72 14.90 -4.12 10.95
N ASP A 73 15.60 -4.16 9.81
CA ASP A 73 17.06 -4.16 9.72
C ASP A 73 17.66 -2.93 10.40
N LYS A 74 16.98 -1.78 10.28
CA LYS A 74 17.37 -0.50 10.88
C LYS A 74 16.73 -0.24 12.24
N LYS A 75 15.88 -1.14 12.74
CA LYS A 75 15.13 -1.01 13.99
C LYS A 75 14.45 0.36 14.14
N ARG A 76 13.75 0.80 13.10
CA ARG A 76 13.05 2.10 13.11
C ARG A 76 11.73 2.05 12.36
N ALA A 77 10.74 2.78 12.87
CA ALA A 77 9.48 3.03 12.21
C ALA A 77 9.47 4.41 11.55
N LEU A 78 9.01 4.46 10.30
CA LEU A 78 8.68 5.66 9.57
C LEU A 78 7.17 5.76 9.53
N ILE A 79 6.62 6.87 10.02
CA ILE A 79 5.19 7.02 10.17
C ILE A 79 4.76 8.29 9.49
N LEU A 80 3.84 8.16 8.54
CA LEU A 80 3.24 9.25 7.79
C LEU A 80 1.75 9.31 8.10
N VAL A 81 1.25 10.49 8.41
CA VAL A 81 -0.16 10.86 8.35
C VAL A 81 -0.25 12.07 7.44
N LEU A 82 -1.03 11.95 6.37
CA LEU A 82 -1.46 13.05 5.52
C LEU A 82 -2.95 13.26 5.73
N LEU A 83 -3.31 14.45 6.19
CA LEU A 83 -4.68 14.88 6.34
C LEU A 83 -4.90 16.10 5.43
N ILE A 84 -5.75 15.94 4.44
CA ILE A 84 -6.11 16.98 3.48
C ILE A 84 -7.51 17.45 3.86
N ILE A 85 -7.65 18.72 4.25
CA ILE A 85 -8.92 19.31 4.67
C ILE A 85 -9.12 20.61 3.90
N ASP A 86 -10.22 20.72 3.18
CA ASP A 86 -10.55 21.91 2.38
C ASP A 86 -9.41 22.27 1.40
N GLY A 87 -8.79 21.25 0.78
CA GLY A 87 -7.64 21.38 -0.12
C GLY A 87 -6.30 21.74 0.56
N LYS A 88 -6.26 21.85 1.90
CA LYS A 88 -5.04 22.15 2.66
C LYS A 88 -4.44 20.89 3.26
N THR A 89 -3.15 20.69 3.06
CA THR A 89 -2.42 19.56 3.62
C THR A 89 -1.94 19.82 5.03
N PHE A 90 -2.11 18.82 5.89
CA PHE A 90 -1.49 18.70 7.19
C PHE A 90 -0.75 17.37 7.23
N ASN A 91 0.57 17.44 7.32
CA ASN A 91 1.43 16.26 7.40
C ASN A 91 1.96 16.10 8.83
N TYR A 92 1.95 14.87 9.30
CA TYR A 92 2.72 14.42 10.43
C TYR A 92 3.64 13.31 9.93
N PHE A 93 4.94 13.53 10.04
CA PHE A 93 5.96 12.56 9.67
C PHE A 93 6.93 12.40 10.83
N THR A 94 7.21 11.16 11.22
CA THR A 94 8.19 10.86 12.26
C THR A 94 9.02 9.64 11.87
N VAL A 95 10.27 9.64 12.31
CA VAL A 95 11.17 8.49 12.29
C VAL A 95 11.47 8.16 13.75
N THR A 96 11.02 6.99 14.20
CA THR A 96 11.09 6.60 15.60
C THR A 96 11.90 5.30 15.73
N PRO A 97 12.90 5.22 16.61
CA PRO A 97 13.55 3.95 16.93
C PRO A 97 12.53 2.96 17.49
N VAL A 98 12.48 1.75 16.94
CA VAL A 98 11.54 0.69 17.33
C VAL A 98 12.29 -0.63 17.29
N GLU A 99 12.51 -1.24 18.46
CA GLU A 99 13.06 -2.59 18.53
C GLU A 99 11.98 -3.67 18.41
N LYS A 100 10.80 -3.36 18.93
CA LYS A 100 9.60 -4.19 18.89
C LYS A 100 8.40 -3.26 18.72
N MET A 101 7.43 -3.70 17.94
CA MET A 101 6.19 -2.95 17.79
C MET A 101 5.52 -2.68 19.15
N PRO A 102 5.20 -1.42 19.49
CA PRO A 102 4.54 -1.12 20.74
C PRO A 102 3.14 -1.71 20.77
N GLU A 103 2.64 -1.99 21.97
CA GLU A 103 1.25 -2.40 22.16
C GLU A 103 0.31 -1.34 21.57
N ASN A 104 -0.73 -1.77 20.86
CA ASN A 104 -1.67 -0.87 20.19
C ASN A 104 -0.99 0.16 19.26
N TRP A 105 0.21 -0.14 18.77
CA TRP A 105 0.94 0.67 17.79
C TRP A 105 1.00 2.16 18.23
N GLU A 106 1.15 2.41 19.53
CA GLU A 106 1.21 3.74 20.12
C GLU A 106 2.67 4.25 20.13
N PHE A 107 3.05 4.98 19.08
CA PHE A 107 4.43 5.49 18.94
C PHE A 107 4.65 6.82 19.66
N ASP A 108 3.60 7.64 19.76
CA ASP A 108 3.62 8.89 20.49
C ASP A 108 2.24 9.22 21.08
N LYS A 109 2.10 10.43 21.65
CA LYS A 109 0.84 10.88 22.25
C LYS A 109 -0.23 11.25 21.22
N LYS A 110 0.12 11.35 19.94
CA LYS A 110 -0.74 11.87 18.87
C LYS A 110 -1.41 10.74 18.10
N LEU A 111 -0.67 9.69 17.77
CA LEU A 111 -1.10 8.70 16.79
C LEU A 111 -1.15 7.30 17.39
N LYS A 112 -2.29 6.63 17.18
CA LYS A 112 -2.57 5.30 17.73
C LYS A 112 -3.32 4.46 16.72
N TYR A 113 -2.96 3.18 16.60
CA TYR A 113 -3.63 2.22 15.73
C TYR A 113 -4.08 1.01 16.55
N TYR A 114 -5.36 0.71 16.48
CA TYR A 114 -5.93 -0.43 17.17
C TYR A 114 -6.41 -1.44 16.14
N CYS A 115 -5.76 -2.59 16.07
CA CYS A 115 -6.35 -3.77 15.45
C CYS A 115 -7.43 -4.30 16.40
N ILE A 116 -8.70 -3.98 16.13
CA ILE A 116 -9.82 -4.37 16.99
C ILE A 116 -10.22 -5.82 16.72
N LYS A 117 -10.25 -6.19 15.43
CA LYS A 117 -10.50 -7.55 14.98
C LYS A 117 -9.70 -7.79 13.70
N PRO A 118 -8.74 -8.73 13.70
CA PRO A 118 -7.94 -9.04 12.53
C PRO A 118 -8.80 -9.25 11.28
N MET A 119 -8.30 -8.72 10.16
CA MET A 119 -8.91 -8.78 8.83
C MET A 119 -10.31 -8.14 8.72
N LYS A 120 -10.81 -7.50 9.79
CA LYS A 120 -12.21 -7.06 9.90
C LYS A 120 -12.37 -5.63 10.38
N GLN A 121 -11.60 -5.20 11.37
CA GLN A 121 -11.82 -3.89 11.99
C GLN A 121 -10.55 -3.30 12.59
N TRP A 122 -10.26 -2.06 12.18
CA TRP A 122 -9.21 -1.23 12.74
C TRP A 122 -9.76 0.11 13.22
N ARG A 123 -9.10 0.74 14.19
CA ARG A 123 -9.39 2.10 14.61
C ARG A 123 -8.10 2.91 14.63
N ILE A 124 -8.12 4.09 14.03
CA ILE A 124 -6.98 5.00 13.98
C ILE A 124 -7.37 6.29 14.65
N LYS A 125 -6.54 6.74 15.58
CA LYS A 125 -6.69 8.02 16.27
C LYS A 125 -5.50 8.90 15.99
N TYR A 126 -5.75 10.12 15.53
CA TYR A 126 -4.74 11.16 15.38
C TYR A 126 -5.19 12.43 16.10
N GLU A 127 -4.42 12.89 17.08
CA GLU A 127 -4.71 14.08 17.85
C GLU A 127 -3.50 15.02 17.93
N ASP A 128 -3.71 16.29 17.54
CA ASP A 128 -2.76 17.35 17.78
C ASP A 128 -3.46 18.63 18.27
N ARG A 129 -2.74 19.76 18.27
CA ARG A 129 -3.31 21.06 18.71
C ARG A 129 -4.41 21.62 17.79
N LYS A 130 -4.51 21.14 16.55
CA LYS A 130 -5.46 21.60 15.53
C LYS A 130 -6.61 20.61 15.33
N PHE A 131 -6.33 19.32 15.41
CA PHE A 131 -7.25 18.26 14.99
C PHE A 131 -7.39 17.17 16.03
N ASN A 132 -8.58 16.56 16.08
CA ASN A 132 -8.79 15.25 16.67
C ASN A 132 -9.55 14.41 15.64
N LEU A 133 -8.88 13.41 15.08
CA LEU A 133 -9.43 12.43 14.16
C LEU A 133 -9.55 11.10 14.89
N ASP A 134 -10.73 10.50 14.85
CA ASP A 134 -11.01 9.20 15.45
C ASP A 134 -11.91 8.43 14.48
N VAL A 135 -11.32 7.47 13.77
CA VAL A 135 -11.97 6.76 12.65
C VAL A 135 -11.79 5.26 12.79
N THR A 136 -12.88 4.53 12.59
CA THR A 136 -12.92 3.07 12.51
C THR A 136 -13.04 2.65 11.06
N PHE A 137 -12.21 1.71 10.66
CA PHE A 137 -12.15 1.07 9.35
C PHE A 137 -12.78 -0.31 9.48
N ASN A 138 -13.93 -0.51 8.85
CA ASN A 138 -14.64 -1.79 8.84
C ASN A 138 -14.47 -2.48 7.49
N ALA A 139 -14.19 -3.77 7.49
CA ALA A 139 -14.10 -4.56 6.27
C ALA A 139 -15.42 -4.48 5.49
N ARG A 140 -15.30 -4.14 4.21
CA ARG A 140 -16.42 -4.14 3.25
C ARG A 140 -16.43 -5.42 2.43
N PHE A 141 -15.25 -5.93 2.12
CA PHE A 141 -15.01 -7.16 1.38
C PHE A 141 -14.00 -8.04 2.13
N PRO A 142 -13.93 -9.34 1.81
CA PRO A 142 -12.83 -10.19 2.25
C PRO A 142 -11.47 -9.60 1.85
N VAL A 143 -10.43 -9.98 2.59
CA VAL A 143 -9.06 -9.66 2.24
C VAL A 143 -8.68 -10.38 0.95
N PHE A 144 -8.00 -9.69 0.04
CA PHE A 144 -7.36 -10.32 -1.10
C PHE A 144 -5.87 -10.53 -0.80
N ASN A 145 -5.48 -11.80 -0.71
CA ASN A 145 -4.10 -12.23 -0.59
C ASN A 145 -3.44 -12.25 -1.98
N SER A 146 -2.47 -11.36 -2.21
CA SER A 146 -1.72 -11.29 -3.46
C SER A 146 -0.51 -12.20 -3.50
N ALA A 147 -0.28 -13.03 -2.46
CA ALA A 147 0.75 -14.06 -2.50
C ALA A 147 0.59 -14.94 -3.77
N PRO A 148 1.69 -15.20 -4.49
CA PRO A 148 1.63 -15.96 -5.72
C PRO A 148 1.19 -17.41 -5.46
N GLU A 149 0.43 -17.98 -6.41
CA GLU A 149 0.01 -19.37 -6.36
C GLU A 149 1.21 -20.32 -6.49
N ASP A 150 2.14 -19.98 -7.39
CA ASP A 150 3.42 -20.66 -7.57
C ASP A 150 4.57 -19.65 -7.43
N PRO A 151 5.09 -19.49 -6.20
CA PRO A 151 6.19 -18.56 -5.93
C PRO A 151 7.48 -18.91 -6.66
N ILE A 152 7.71 -20.20 -6.96
CA ILE A 152 8.89 -20.66 -7.68
C ILE A 152 8.84 -20.24 -9.15
N ALA A 153 7.68 -20.41 -9.79
CA ALA A 153 7.49 -19.97 -11.18
C ALA A 153 7.65 -18.45 -11.32
N GLU A 154 7.17 -17.68 -10.35
CA GLU A 154 7.31 -16.22 -10.34
C GLU A 154 8.77 -15.78 -10.15
N ILE A 155 9.52 -16.44 -9.26
CA ILE A 155 10.96 -16.19 -9.11
C ILE A 155 11.72 -16.59 -10.39
N GLU A 156 11.36 -17.70 -11.04
CA GLU A 156 11.99 -18.10 -12.31
C GLU A 156 11.74 -17.08 -13.43
N LYS A 157 10.52 -16.53 -13.49
CA LYS A 157 10.11 -15.50 -14.46
C LYS A 157 10.85 -14.18 -14.27
N TYR A 158 11.03 -13.74 -13.02
CA TYR A 158 11.58 -12.41 -12.71
C TYR A 158 13.07 -12.42 -12.33
N GLY A 159 13.65 -13.56 -12.01
CA GLY A 159 15.05 -13.72 -11.59
C GLY A 159 15.19 -13.75 -10.07
N LEU A 160 16.31 -14.31 -9.59
CA LEU A 160 16.59 -14.47 -8.16
C LEU A 160 16.77 -13.12 -7.45
N GLU A 161 17.27 -12.11 -8.17
CA GLU A 161 17.55 -10.77 -7.66
C GLU A 161 16.28 -10.03 -7.21
N ILE A 162 15.09 -10.48 -7.62
CA ILE A 162 13.83 -9.92 -7.12
C ILE A 162 13.70 -10.10 -5.59
N LEU A 163 14.33 -11.15 -5.04
CA LEU A 163 14.34 -11.46 -3.61
C LEU A 163 15.03 -10.39 -2.76
N ASP A 164 15.93 -9.60 -3.35
CA ASP A 164 16.59 -8.50 -2.64
C ASP A 164 15.85 -7.16 -2.77
N VAL A 165 15.10 -6.99 -3.87
CA VAL A 165 14.61 -5.67 -4.27
C VAL A 165 13.14 -5.48 -3.93
N ALA A 166 12.30 -6.44 -4.28
CA ALA A 166 10.84 -6.26 -4.27
C ALA A 166 10.05 -7.55 -3.96
N ALA A 167 10.66 -8.53 -3.28
CA ALA A 167 9.95 -9.71 -2.83
C ALA A 167 9.10 -9.41 -1.59
N GLN A 168 7.83 -9.11 -1.83
CA GLN A 168 6.86 -8.77 -0.81
C GLN A 168 5.69 -9.74 -0.86
N GLN A 169 5.28 -10.19 0.32
CA GLN A 169 3.93 -10.66 0.52
C GLN A 169 3.10 -9.46 0.95
N HIS A 170 1.86 -9.41 0.51
CA HIS A 170 0.95 -8.40 1.01
C HIS A 170 -0.50 -8.81 0.79
N TYR A 171 -1.39 -8.05 1.40
CA TYR A 171 -2.80 -8.15 1.12
C TYR A 171 -3.43 -6.78 1.07
N VAL A 172 -4.54 -6.71 0.35
CA VAL A 172 -5.33 -5.49 0.17
C VAL A 172 -6.78 -5.75 0.54
N GLN A 173 -7.46 -4.72 1.03
CA GLN A 173 -8.85 -4.85 1.44
C GLN A 173 -9.61 -3.53 1.27
N ALA A 174 -10.81 -3.65 0.69
CA ALA A 174 -11.79 -2.57 0.68
C ALA A 174 -12.48 -2.43 2.05
N MET A 175 -12.54 -1.20 2.51
CA MET A 175 -13.02 -0.82 3.83
C MET A 175 -14.13 0.25 3.75
N ILE A 176 -14.82 0.45 4.86
CA ILE A 176 -15.66 1.62 5.14
C ILE A 176 -15.06 2.34 6.33
N ALA A 177 -14.71 3.61 6.15
CA ALA A 177 -14.26 4.48 7.22
C ALA A 177 -15.46 5.20 7.85
N THR A 178 -15.60 5.10 9.16
CA THR A 178 -16.63 5.80 9.95
C THR A 178 -16.03 6.45 11.19
N GLY A 179 -16.36 7.69 11.48
CA GLY A 179 -15.85 8.36 12.68
C GLY A 179 -16.04 9.87 12.67
N THR A 180 -15.13 10.59 13.30
CA THR A 180 -15.23 12.05 13.43
C THR A 180 -13.88 12.74 13.23
N LEU A 181 -13.93 13.92 12.62
CA LEU A 181 -12.84 14.89 12.60
C LEU A 181 -13.28 16.17 13.31
N VAL A 182 -12.61 16.53 14.40
CA VAL A 182 -12.81 17.78 15.13
C VAL A 182 -11.75 18.79 14.72
N LEU A 183 -12.18 19.95 14.21
CA LEU A 183 -11.33 21.10 13.89
C LEU A 183 -11.30 22.04 15.10
N LYS A 184 -10.38 21.81 16.04
CA LYS A 184 -10.36 22.42 17.37
C LYS A 184 -10.46 23.95 17.36
N LYS A 185 -9.75 24.61 16.43
CA LYS A 185 -9.78 26.08 16.30
C LYS A 185 -11.11 26.64 15.79
N LYS A 186 -11.84 25.86 14.97
CA LYS A 186 -13.14 26.27 14.41
C LYS A 186 -14.30 25.87 15.31
N GLY A 187 -14.09 24.96 16.28
CA GLY A 187 -15.17 24.34 17.04
C GLY A 187 -16.10 23.49 16.17
N GLU A 188 -15.62 23.04 15.00
CA GLU A 188 -16.38 22.30 13.99
C GLU A 188 -16.08 20.80 14.10
N THR A 189 -17.11 19.95 13.96
CA THR A 189 -16.95 18.50 13.86
C THR A 189 -17.55 18.01 12.54
N ARG A 190 -16.80 17.22 11.80
CA ARG A 190 -17.25 16.52 10.58
C ARG A 190 -17.41 15.04 10.88
N ASN A 191 -18.57 14.49 10.55
CA ASN A 191 -18.82 13.05 10.63
C ASN A 191 -18.28 12.40 9.35
N ILE A 192 -17.32 11.49 9.52
CA ILE A 192 -16.72 10.75 8.42
C ILE A 192 -17.55 9.49 8.17
N LYS A 193 -17.97 9.27 6.92
CA LYS A 193 -18.59 8.03 6.46
C LYS A 193 -18.36 7.88 4.96
N CYS A 194 -17.35 7.11 4.58
CA CYS A 194 -16.96 6.95 3.18
C CYS A 194 -16.30 5.59 2.93
N PHE A 195 -16.11 5.25 1.65
CA PHE A 195 -15.27 4.12 1.29
C PHE A 195 -13.80 4.40 1.60
N SER A 196 -13.07 3.32 1.80
CA SER A 196 -11.72 3.34 2.30
C SER A 196 -10.95 2.12 1.79
N HIS A 197 -9.64 2.18 1.91
CA HIS A 197 -8.74 1.11 1.51
C HIS A 197 -7.70 0.85 2.60
N ARG A 198 -7.24 -0.39 2.69
CA ARG A 198 -6.02 -0.73 3.41
C ARG A 198 -5.14 -1.70 2.62
N ASP A 199 -3.85 -1.59 2.85
CA ASP A 199 -2.81 -2.50 2.36
C ASP A 199 -1.91 -2.86 3.54
N HIS A 200 -1.53 -4.13 3.65
CA HIS A 200 -0.46 -4.57 4.54
C HIS A 200 0.54 -5.40 3.75
N SER A 201 1.79 -4.97 3.73
CA SER A 201 2.90 -5.61 3.01
C SER A 201 4.10 -5.89 3.91
N TRP A 202 4.80 -6.99 3.69
CA TRP A 202 6.06 -7.36 4.35
C TRP A 202 7.01 -8.06 3.40
N GLY A 203 8.32 -7.88 3.61
CA GLY A 203 9.37 -8.46 2.77
C GLY A 203 10.41 -7.46 2.33
N ALA A 204 11.21 -7.82 1.33
CA ALA A 204 12.29 -6.99 0.82
C ALA A 204 11.74 -5.77 0.04
N ARG A 205 12.26 -4.58 0.37
CA ARG A 205 11.92 -3.33 -0.32
C ARG A 205 13.13 -2.40 -0.42
N ASP A 206 13.97 -2.62 -1.42
CA ASP A 206 15.03 -1.66 -1.78
C ASP A 206 14.47 -0.60 -2.74
N TRP A 207 13.83 0.43 -2.14
CA TRP A 207 13.07 1.48 -2.84
C TRP A 207 13.74 2.04 -4.09
N VAL A 208 15.03 2.40 -3.99
CA VAL A 208 15.76 3.08 -5.08
C VAL A 208 16.09 2.13 -6.25
N ASN A 209 16.00 0.82 -6.02
CA ASN A 209 16.18 -0.22 -7.04
C ASN A 209 14.88 -0.68 -7.70
N ILE A 210 13.73 -0.14 -7.26
CA ILE A 210 12.46 -0.18 -8.00
C ILE A 210 12.45 1.03 -8.93
N ASP A 211 12.40 0.82 -10.23
CA ASP A 211 12.56 1.88 -11.23
C ASP A 211 11.33 2.79 -11.27
N ALA A 212 10.15 2.15 -11.32
CA ALA A 212 8.88 2.83 -11.26
C ALA A 212 7.78 1.90 -10.75
N TRP A 213 6.68 2.46 -10.26
CA TRP A 213 5.43 1.72 -10.17
C TRP A 213 4.21 2.61 -10.36
N ASN A 214 3.09 1.95 -10.60
CA ASN A 214 1.74 2.50 -10.53
C ASN A 214 0.90 1.60 -9.64
N TRP A 215 0.63 2.04 -8.41
CA TRP A 215 -0.30 1.34 -7.52
C TRP A 215 -1.63 2.08 -7.47
N VAL A 216 -2.72 1.34 -7.59
CA VAL A 216 -4.08 1.89 -7.51
C VAL A 216 -4.87 1.11 -6.48
N GLY A 217 -5.62 1.83 -5.65
CA GLY A 217 -6.66 1.29 -4.79
C GLY A 217 -7.91 2.16 -4.95
N VAL A 218 -8.96 1.62 -5.58
CA VAL A 218 -10.17 2.38 -5.95
C VAL A 218 -11.43 1.69 -5.47
N GLN A 219 -12.36 2.49 -4.95
CA GLN A 219 -13.61 2.05 -4.37
C GLN A 219 -14.80 2.61 -5.16
N PHE A 220 -15.62 1.72 -5.72
CA PHE A 220 -16.93 2.04 -6.29
C PHE A 220 -18.04 1.57 -5.34
N GLU A 221 -19.29 1.91 -5.61
CA GLU A 221 -20.44 1.57 -4.74
C GLU A 221 -20.70 0.06 -4.60
N ASP A 222 -20.47 -0.73 -5.66
CA ASP A 222 -20.78 -2.16 -5.73
C ASP A 222 -19.55 -3.05 -5.90
N LYS A 223 -18.37 -2.45 -6.08
CA LYS A 223 -17.12 -3.14 -6.40
C LYS A 223 -15.90 -2.33 -5.98
N TRP A 224 -14.74 -2.96 -5.98
CA TRP A 224 -13.47 -2.30 -5.77
C TRP A 224 -12.38 -2.95 -6.62
N LEU A 225 -11.32 -2.19 -6.89
CA LEU A 225 -10.12 -2.72 -7.50
C LEU A 225 -8.89 -2.30 -6.70
N SER A 226 -7.88 -3.16 -6.72
CA SER A 226 -6.52 -2.75 -6.43
C SER A 226 -5.58 -3.47 -7.37
N PHE A 227 -4.62 -2.76 -7.92
CA PHE A 227 -3.66 -3.32 -8.85
C PHE A 227 -2.37 -2.54 -8.81
N VAL A 228 -1.28 -3.20 -9.19
CA VAL A 228 0.00 -2.57 -9.39
C VAL A 228 0.66 -3.06 -10.66
N ARG A 229 1.42 -2.14 -11.26
CA ARG A 229 2.43 -2.44 -12.27
C ARG A 229 3.74 -1.83 -11.78
N SER A 230 4.81 -2.60 -11.73
CA SER A 230 6.13 -2.11 -11.35
C SER A 230 7.14 -2.37 -12.45
N ASP A 231 8.09 -1.46 -12.64
CA ASP A 231 9.28 -1.68 -13.45
C ASP A 231 10.45 -1.89 -12.47
N VAL A 232 11.08 -3.07 -12.52
CA VAL A 232 12.14 -3.47 -11.59
C VAL A 232 13.08 -4.46 -12.26
N LEU A 233 14.39 -4.22 -12.20
CA LEU A 233 15.41 -5.09 -12.79
C LEU A 233 15.19 -5.38 -14.29
N GLY A 234 14.65 -4.41 -15.04
CA GLY A 234 14.29 -4.58 -16.45
C GLY A 234 13.12 -5.53 -16.69
N LYS A 235 12.41 -5.93 -15.63
CA LYS A 235 11.19 -6.72 -15.65
C LYS A 235 9.98 -5.85 -15.31
N ASN A 236 8.79 -6.41 -15.53
CA ASN A 236 7.55 -5.72 -15.29
C ASN A 236 6.53 -6.59 -14.53
N PRO A 237 6.73 -6.85 -13.22
CA PRO A 237 5.75 -7.54 -12.39
C PRO A 237 4.46 -6.75 -12.27
N GLN A 238 3.35 -7.48 -12.31
CA GLN A 238 1.99 -6.95 -12.30
C GLN A 238 1.08 -7.91 -11.56
N PHE A 239 0.16 -7.36 -10.79
CA PHE A 239 -0.92 -8.12 -10.19
C PHE A 239 -2.05 -7.18 -9.80
N GLY A 240 -3.23 -7.74 -9.58
CA GLY A 240 -4.33 -7.00 -9.00
C GLY A 240 -5.55 -7.85 -8.80
N VAL A 241 -6.61 -7.19 -8.36
CA VAL A 241 -7.90 -7.79 -8.05
C VAL A 241 -9.00 -6.83 -8.45
N LEU A 242 -10.04 -7.39 -9.05
CA LEU A 242 -11.38 -6.82 -9.12
C LEU A 242 -12.27 -7.66 -8.21
N SER A 243 -12.97 -7.03 -7.29
CA SER A 243 -13.87 -7.75 -6.39
C SER A 243 -15.21 -7.05 -6.31
N THR A 244 -16.26 -7.85 -6.44
CA THR A 244 -17.67 -7.48 -6.38
C THR A 244 -18.35 -8.28 -5.27
N LYS A 245 -19.64 -8.04 -5.04
CA LYS A 245 -20.41 -8.84 -4.07
C LYS A 245 -20.50 -10.33 -4.48
N ASP A 246 -20.39 -10.63 -5.76
CA ASP A 246 -20.67 -11.94 -6.33
C ASP A 246 -19.38 -12.74 -6.59
N GLU A 247 -18.28 -12.05 -6.91
CA GLU A 247 -17.04 -12.70 -7.33
C GLU A 247 -15.80 -11.84 -7.04
N THR A 248 -14.64 -12.50 -7.03
CA THR A 248 -13.31 -11.88 -6.97
C THR A 248 -12.48 -12.47 -8.09
N ILE A 249 -11.99 -11.60 -8.98
CA ILE A 249 -11.27 -11.95 -10.20
C ILE A 249 -9.88 -11.31 -10.14
N LYS A 250 -8.84 -12.07 -10.50
CA LYS A 250 -7.48 -11.54 -10.61
C LYS A 250 -7.31 -10.66 -11.84
N ILE A 251 -6.53 -9.59 -11.68
CA ILE A 251 -6.05 -8.76 -12.79
C ILE A 251 -4.62 -9.19 -13.12
N GLU A 252 -4.40 -9.64 -14.34
CA GLU A 252 -3.10 -10.18 -14.79
C GLU A 252 -2.28 -9.15 -15.59
N LYS A 253 -2.97 -8.21 -16.25
CA LYS A 253 -2.32 -7.18 -17.07
C LYS A 253 -2.86 -5.80 -16.76
N VAL A 254 -1.96 -4.84 -16.66
CA VAL A 254 -2.17 -3.43 -16.41
C VAL A 254 -1.36 -2.65 -17.44
N GLU A 255 -2.04 -1.85 -18.24
CA GLU A 255 -1.43 -0.88 -19.15
C GLU A 255 -1.87 0.52 -18.73
N VAL A 256 -0.94 1.48 -18.71
CA VAL A 256 -1.20 2.83 -18.23
C VAL A 256 -0.74 3.87 -19.25
N ASN A 257 -1.58 4.87 -19.47
CA ASN A 257 -1.22 6.10 -20.15
C ASN A 257 -1.47 7.28 -19.22
N THR A 258 -0.41 7.99 -18.84
CA THR A 258 -0.44 9.05 -17.84
C THR A 258 -0.29 10.41 -18.50
N LYS A 259 -1.16 11.35 -18.14
CA LYS A 259 -0.96 12.78 -18.37
C LYS A 259 -0.31 13.40 -17.14
N THR A 260 0.72 14.21 -17.35
CA THR A 260 1.44 14.90 -16.28
C THR A 260 1.25 16.41 -16.37
N LYS A 261 1.71 17.13 -15.34
CA LYS A 261 1.98 18.57 -15.42
C LYS A 261 3.18 18.84 -16.35
N GLU A 262 3.49 20.13 -16.54
CA GLU A 262 4.63 20.61 -17.33
C GLU A 262 5.99 20.11 -16.82
N ASP A 263 6.09 19.73 -15.54
CA ASP A 263 7.28 19.10 -14.96
C ASP A 263 7.60 17.71 -15.53
N GLY A 264 6.69 17.15 -16.34
CA GLY A 264 6.86 15.84 -16.98
C GLY A 264 6.75 14.65 -16.03
N LYS A 265 6.48 14.87 -14.74
CA LYS A 265 6.48 13.82 -13.71
C LYS A 265 5.19 13.76 -12.92
N THR A 266 4.63 14.90 -12.49
CA THR A 266 3.46 14.93 -11.60
C THR A 266 2.19 14.51 -12.33
N PRO A 267 1.58 13.34 -12.02
CA PRO A 267 0.35 12.88 -12.67
C PRO A 267 -0.85 13.79 -12.42
N VAL A 268 -1.63 14.07 -13.47
CA VAL A 268 -2.92 14.80 -13.38
C VAL A 268 -4.12 13.94 -13.76
N SER A 269 -3.92 12.93 -14.59
CA SER A 269 -4.95 11.96 -15.00
C SER A 269 -4.28 10.76 -15.63
N SER A 270 -4.88 9.58 -15.51
CA SER A 270 -4.38 8.38 -16.19
C SER A 270 -5.49 7.52 -16.72
N THR A 271 -5.20 6.85 -17.83
CA THR A 271 -6.05 5.81 -18.39
C THR A 271 -5.39 4.47 -18.14
N PHE A 272 -6.07 3.60 -17.40
CA PHE A 272 -5.67 2.23 -17.16
C PHE A 272 -6.50 1.30 -18.03
N THR A 273 -5.84 0.41 -18.78
CA THR A 273 -6.46 -0.73 -19.44
C THR A 273 -6.04 -1.98 -18.66
N LEU A 274 -7.00 -2.65 -18.05
CA LEU A 274 -6.76 -3.86 -17.26
C LEU A 274 -7.27 -5.07 -18.04
N THR A 275 -6.57 -6.21 -17.93
CA THR A 275 -7.04 -7.51 -18.41
C THR A 275 -7.08 -8.48 -17.24
N ASP A 276 -8.24 -9.11 -17.05
CA ASP A 276 -8.45 -10.10 -16.01
C ASP A 276 -7.97 -11.50 -16.42
N GLU A 277 -7.96 -12.43 -15.47
CA GLU A 277 -7.55 -13.84 -15.69
C GLU A 277 -8.42 -14.61 -16.69
N ASN A 278 -9.59 -14.08 -17.04
CA ASN A 278 -10.48 -14.63 -18.07
C ASN A 278 -10.27 -13.96 -19.44
N GLY A 279 -9.29 -13.07 -19.57
CA GLY A 279 -8.98 -12.32 -20.79
C GLY A 279 -9.94 -11.16 -21.06
N LYS A 280 -10.83 -10.80 -20.14
CA LYS A 280 -11.73 -9.65 -20.30
C LYS A 280 -10.97 -8.37 -20.03
N THR A 281 -11.17 -7.39 -20.91
CA THR A 281 -10.55 -6.07 -20.84
C THR A 281 -11.51 -5.03 -20.28
N MET A 282 -10.98 -4.11 -19.49
CA MET A 282 -11.70 -3.01 -18.88
C MET A 282 -10.86 -1.73 -18.90
N LYS A 283 -11.53 -0.59 -19.00
CA LYS A 283 -10.88 0.73 -19.04
C LYS A 283 -11.35 1.58 -17.88
N ILE A 284 -10.39 2.08 -17.11
CA ILE A 284 -10.63 2.95 -15.96
C ILE A 284 -9.83 4.23 -16.16
N VAL A 285 -10.45 5.39 -15.90
CA VAL A 285 -9.78 6.69 -16.00
C VAL A 285 -9.69 7.32 -14.62
N SER A 286 -8.49 7.72 -14.19
CA SER A 286 -8.29 8.51 -12.98
C SER A 286 -8.18 10.00 -13.32
N ASN A 287 -8.75 10.84 -12.47
CA ASN A 287 -8.58 12.29 -12.47
C ASN A 287 -8.07 12.71 -11.09
N THR A 288 -6.84 13.21 -11.02
CA THR A 288 -6.22 13.66 -9.78
C THR A 288 -6.93 14.89 -9.25
N ILE A 289 -7.43 14.84 -8.02
CA ILE A 289 -8.02 15.98 -7.32
C ILE A 289 -7.07 16.58 -6.29
N PHE A 290 -6.11 15.80 -5.80
CA PHE A 290 -5.04 16.26 -4.92
C PHE A 290 -3.78 15.41 -5.13
N SER A 291 -2.62 16.06 -5.05
CA SER A 291 -1.31 15.45 -5.25
C SER A 291 -0.35 15.82 -4.13
N MET A 292 0.31 14.82 -3.54
CA MET A 292 1.46 15.02 -2.67
C MET A 292 2.70 14.40 -3.29
N HIS A 293 3.75 15.20 -3.45
CA HIS A 293 5.08 14.71 -3.82
C HIS A 293 5.90 14.44 -2.56
N LEU A 294 6.35 13.20 -2.40
CA LEU A 294 7.13 12.68 -1.29
C LEU A 294 8.50 12.18 -1.80
N PRO A 295 9.55 13.02 -1.77
CA PRO A 295 10.89 12.58 -2.11
C PRO A 295 11.52 11.75 -0.98
N LEU A 296 12.08 10.60 -1.34
CA LEU A 296 12.80 9.69 -0.45
C LEU A 296 14.25 9.55 -0.92
N PRO A 297 15.17 10.41 -0.44
CA PRO A 297 16.58 10.32 -0.78
C PRO A 297 17.25 9.10 -0.13
N SER A 298 18.25 8.56 -0.81
CA SER A 298 19.12 7.48 -0.36
C SER A 298 20.56 7.75 -0.81
N GLU A 299 21.52 6.93 -0.37
CA GLU A 299 22.91 7.04 -0.81
C GLU A 299 23.11 6.72 -2.30
N LYS A 300 22.20 5.94 -2.90
CA LYS A 300 22.30 5.50 -4.30
C LYS A 300 21.49 6.36 -5.27
N GLY A 301 20.72 7.34 -4.77
CA GLY A 301 19.79 8.12 -5.58
C GLY A 301 18.55 8.57 -4.81
N ILE A 302 17.49 8.91 -5.54
CA ILE A 302 16.22 9.38 -5.00
C ILE A 302 15.06 8.54 -5.52
N THR A 303 14.12 8.20 -4.64
CA THR A 303 12.82 7.67 -5.01
C THR A 303 11.77 8.76 -4.80
N GLU A 304 11.10 9.19 -5.85
CA GLU A 304 10.01 10.17 -5.82
C GLU A 304 8.68 9.43 -5.79
N ILE A 305 7.86 9.66 -4.76
CA ILE A 305 6.50 9.14 -4.67
C ILE A 305 5.51 10.27 -4.94
N PHE A 306 4.55 10.06 -5.82
CA PHE A 306 3.40 10.94 -6.02
C PHE A 306 2.14 10.25 -5.52
N GLU A 307 1.72 10.63 -4.32
CA GLU A 307 0.49 10.14 -3.69
C GLU A 307 -0.70 10.94 -4.23
N GLN A 308 -1.48 10.35 -5.13
CA GLN A 308 -2.63 11.02 -5.76
C GLN A 308 -3.93 10.58 -5.13
N VAL A 309 -4.68 11.55 -4.58
CA VAL A 309 -6.12 11.38 -4.36
C VAL A 309 -6.80 11.63 -5.69
N ALA A 310 -7.54 10.64 -6.18
CA ALA A 310 -8.16 10.69 -7.50
C ALA A 310 -9.61 10.23 -7.48
N VAL A 311 -10.39 10.82 -8.38
CA VAL A 311 -11.71 10.31 -8.77
C VAL A 311 -11.53 9.46 -10.02
N PHE A 312 -12.00 8.23 -9.95
CA PHE A 312 -11.94 7.27 -11.04
C PHE A 312 -13.29 7.18 -11.74
N THR A 313 -13.28 6.98 -13.05
CA THR A 313 -14.48 6.71 -13.85
C THR A 313 -14.34 5.36 -14.55
N TRP A 314 -15.35 4.52 -14.39
CA TRP A 314 -15.47 3.24 -15.08
C TRP A 314 -16.94 2.99 -15.40
N GLU A 315 -17.27 2.76 -16.68
CA GLU A 315 -18.65 2.52 -17.15
C GLU A 315 -19.64 3.62 -16.72
N GLY A 316 -19.20 4.87 -16.70
CA GLY A 316 -20.02 6.02 -16.28
C GLY A 316 -20.24 6.13 -14.78
N LYS A 317 -19.72 5.21 -13.96
CA LYS A 317 -19.72 5.30 -12.49
C LYS A 317 -18.45 5.97 -11.99
N GLU A 318 -18.59 6.73 -10.92
CA GLU A 318 -17.45 7.29 -10.18
C GLU A 318 -17.02 6.37 -9.04
N GLY A 319 -15.72 6.33 -8.79
CA GLY A 319 -15.12 5.71 -7.62
C GLY A 319 -14.05 6.63 -7.03
N ASP A 320 -13.82 6.51 -5.73
CA ASP A 320 -12.82 7.29 -5.01
C ASP A 320 -11.64 6.38 -4.67
N GLY A 321 -10.41 6.86 -4.90
CA GLY A 321 -9.23 6.05 -4.65
C GLY A 321 -7.91 6.78 -4.68
N ILE A 322 -6.85 6.01 -4.49
CA ILE A 322 -5.47 6.46 -4.62
C ILE A 322 -4.90 5.95 -5.94
N SER A 323 -4.11 6.80 -6.58
CA SER A 323 -3.25 6.46 -7.73
C SER A 323 -1.82 6.85 -7.38
N GLU A 324 -1.05 5.96 -6.76
CA GLU A 324 0.32 6.22 -6.37
C GLU A 324 1.28 5.96 -7.53
N TYR A 325 2.24 6.86 -7.71
CA TYR A 325 3.35 6.71 -8.65
C TYR A 325 4.64 6.70 -7.88
N LEU A 326 5.53 5.77 -8.23
CA LEU A 326 6.92 5.80 -7.81
C LEU A 326 7.79 5.99 -9.04
N ILE A 327 8.81 6.83 -8.91
CA ILE A 327 9.86 7.01 -9.91
C ILE A 327 11.20 7.08 -9.17
N SER A 328 12.13 6.20 -9.48
CA SER A 328 13.49 6.24 -8.92
C SER A 328 14.49 6.78 -9.93
N THR A 329 15.42 7.60 -9.43
CA THR A 329 16.58 8.08 -10.19
C THR A 329 17.84 7.74 -9.40
N ARG A 330 18.76 6.99 -10.00
CA ARG A 330 20.04 6.58 -9.42
C ARG A 330 21.17 7.52 -9.87
N HIS A 331 22.21 7.65 -9.05
CA HIS A 331 23.40 8.47 -9.34
C HIS A 331 24.31 7.86 -10.41
#